data_AF-A0A6V8MPA6-F1
#
_entry.id   AF-A0A6V8MPA6-F1
#
_cell.length_a   1.000
_cell.length_b   1.000
_cell.length_c   1.000
_cell.angle_alpha   90.00
_cell.angle_beta   90.00
_cell.angle_gamma   90.00
#
_symmetry.space_group_name_H-M   'P 1'
#
loop_
_entity.id
_entity.type
_entity.pdbx_description
1 polymer ?
#
loop_
_entity_poly.entity_id
_entity_poly.type
_entity_poly.pdbx_seq_one_letter_code
_entity_poly.pdbx_strand_id
1 'polypeptide(L)'
;MKKDKDERKMSHLKLVVNNAEVRSARPAGGEQEFIPLEELIQRRDVFRPAFYRGMGRQQARGYQALERFLEKRNSPYGIDPVHGKVLVLPAGDLSAEAREYGSPQDEVLLSISEDAGGTGLCFSLEMILPYFSEDDAVMEEALLFAPVLQYGALFLEENPHDGLLDLIYRLAVPLFPPLLTARLAERMFAIFAFELKETFLALSDYPEA
;
A
#
# COMPACT_ATOMS: atom_id res chain seq x y z
N MET A 1 -13.48 -10.25 45.21
CA MET A 1 -14.18 -10.06 43.92
C MET A 1 -13.30 -10.68 42.84
N LYS A 2 -13.74 -11.81 42.28
CA LYS A 2 -13.09 -12.43 41.12
C LYS A 2 -13.28 -11.45 39.95
N LYS A 3 -12.19 -11.00 39.34
CA LYS A 3 -12.26 -10.32 38.04
C LYS A 3 -12.90 -11.32 37.08
N ASP A 4 -14.06 -10.97 36.53
CA ASP A 4 -14.62 -11.66 35.39
C ASP A 4 -13.61 -11.60 34.26
N LYS A 5 -12.88 -12.71 34.10
CA LYS A 5 -12.22 -13.07 32.85
C LYS A 5 -13.33 -13.49 31.91
N ASP A 6 -14.02 -12.54 31.29
CA ASP A 6 -14.71 -12.81 30.05
C ASP A 6 -13.65 -12.84 28.94
N GLU A 7 -12.85 -13.92 28.95
CA GLU A 7 -12.00 -14.41 27.86
C GLU A 7 -12.89 -14.96 26.71
N ARG A 8 -14.06 -14.37 26.47
CA ARG A 8 -14.95 -14.79 25.39
C ARG A 8 -14.44 -14.19 24.09
N LYS A 9 -13.43 -14.86 23.54
CA LYS A 9 -13.04 -14.84 22.13
C LYS A 9 -12.84 -13.44 21.57
N MET A 10 -11.79 -12.74 22.03
CA MET A 10 -11.22 -11.73 21.17
C MET A 10 -10.65 -12.48 19.96
N SER A 11 -11.31 -12.32 18.81
CA SER A 11 -10.76 -12.70 17.52
C SER A 11 -9.45 -11.93 17.35
N HIS A 12 -8.40 -12.64 16.97
CA HIS A 12 -7.04 -12.09 16.96
C HIS A 12 -6.73 -11.54 15.58
N LEU A 13 -6.08 -10.37 15.51
CA LEU A 13 -5.50 -9.87 14.28
C LEU A 13 -4.40 -10.85 13.85
N LYS A 14 -4.53 -11.40 12.64
CA LYS A 14 -3.59 -12.38 12.10
C LYS A 14 -2.77 -11.75 11.00
N LEU A 15 -1.49 -12.09 10.97
CA LEU A 15 -0.65 -11.76 9.84
C LEU A 15 -1.03 -12.59 8.61
N VAL A 16 -1.30 -11.94 7.48
CA VAL A 16 -1.66 -12.54 6.17
C VAL A 16 -0.55 -13.47 5.67
N VAL A 17 0.71 -13.11 5.89
CA VAL A 17 1.89 -13.91 5.52
C VAL A 17 1.86 -15.30 6.17
N ASN A 18 1.24 -15.40 7.36
CA ASN A 18 1.05 -16.65 8.07
C ASN A 18 -0.20 -17.44 7.60
N ASN A 19 -0.94 -16.96 6.59
CA ASN A 19 -2.11 -17.60 5.99
C ASN A 19 -2.23 -17.29 4.47
N ALA A 20 -1.12 -17.32 3.74
CA ALA A 20 -1.08 -17.06 2.29
C ALA A 20 -2.04 -17.93 1.45
N GLU A 21 -2.49 -19.06 1.99
CA GLU A 21 -3.50 -19.94 1.38
C GLU A 21 -4.94 -19.40 1.49
N VAL A 22 -5.25 -18.60 2.52
CA VAL A 22 -6.59 -18.04 2.78
C VAL A 22 -6.82 -16.78 1.94
N ARG A 23 -5.81 -15.90 1.83
CA ARG A 23 -5.85 -14.70 0.98
C ARG A 23 -5.19 -14.92 -0.38
N SER A 24 -5.17 -16.15 -0.87
CA SER A 24 -4.37 -16.56 -2.04
C SER A 24 -4.40 -15.51 -3.15
N ALA A 25 -3.24 -15.28 -3.77
CA ALA A 25 -2.96 -14.35 -4.88
C ALA A 25 -3.72 -14.67 -6.19
N ARG A 26 -4.97 -15.10 -6.07
CA ARG A 26 -5.83 -15.58 -7.14
C ARG A 26 -7.25 -15.13 -6.84
N PRO A 27 -7.88 -14.39 -7.75
CA PRO A 27 -9.33 -14.31 -7.76
C PRO A 27 -9.89 -15.74 -7.93
N ALA A 28 -10.60 -16.26 -6.94
CA ALA A 28 -11.30 -17.54 -7.05
C ALA A 28 -12.51 -17.47 -8.00
N GLY A 29 -12.84 -16.29 -8.55
CA GLY A 29 -13.94 -16.16 -9.51
C GLY A 29 -14.27 -14.74 -10.02
N GLY A 30 -13.29 -13.89 -10.34
CA GLY A 30 -13.54 -12.50 -10.79
C GLY A 30 -12.87 -12.12 -12.11
N GLU A 31 -13.55 -11.30 -12.92
CA GLU A 31 -13.22 -10.86 -14.29
C GLU A 31 -12.04 -9.87 -14.43
N GLN A 32 -11.26 -9.61 -13.37
CA GLN A 32 -10.13 -8.68 -13.38
C GLN A 32 -8.80 -9.41 -13.58
N GLU A 33 -8.04 -8.95 -14.57
CA GLU A 33 -6.74 -9.51 -14.96
C GLU A 33 -5.66 -9.11 -13.95
N PHE A 34 -5.38 -9.94 -12.96
CA PHE A 34 -4.29 -9.72 -11.99
C PHE A 34 -2.91 -9.99 -12.62
N ILE A 35 -1.97 -9.05 -12.47
CA ILE A 35 -0.60 -9.19 -12.98
C ILE A 35 0.37 -9.17 -11.77
N PRO A 36 1.15 -10.24 -11.51
CA PRO A 36 2.09 -10.28 -10.41
C PRO A 36 3.19 -9.21 -10.51
N LEU A 37 3.69 -8.72 -9.36
CA LEU A 37 4.77 -7.74 -9.28
C LEU A 37 5.99 -8.09 -10.13
N GLU A 38 6.45 -9.34 -10.10
CA GLU A 38 7.61 -9.76 -10.87
C GLU A 38 7.38 -9.58 -12.37
N GLU A 39 6.16 -9.86 -12.84
CA GLU A 39 5.78 -9.66 -14.23
C GLU A 39 5.68 -8.16 -14.56
N LEU A 40 5.11 -7.35 -13.67
CA LEU A 40 5.06 -5.88 -13.82
C LEU A 40 6.46 -5.28 -13.92
N ILE A 41 7.43 -5.78 -13.15
CA ILE A 41 8.83 -5.36 -13.20
C ILE A 41 9.49 -5.84 -14.51
N GLN A 42 9.36 -7.12 -14.85
CA GLN A 42 10.03 -7.72 -16.01
C GLN A 42 9.51 -7.17 -17.34
N ARG A 43 8.20 -6.94 -17.45
CA ARG A 43 7.52 -6.48 -18.67
C ARG A 43 7.22 -4.99 -18.65
N ARG A 44 7.80 -4.24 -17.71
CA ARG A 44 7.58 -2.80 -17.50
C ARG A 44 7.61 -1.99 -18.80
N ASP A 45 8.62 -2.21 -19.64
CA ASP A 45 8.78 -1.46 -20.90
C ASP A 45 7.66 -1.75 -21.90
N VAL A 46 7.09 -2.95 -21.86
CA VAL A 46 5.95 -3.38 -22.69
C VAL A 46 4.65 -2.74 -22.20
N PHE A 47 4.46 -2.59 -20.88
CA PHE A 47 3.27 -1.97 -20.29
C PHE A 47 3.28 -0.45 -20.37
N ARG A 48 4.47 0.18 -20.41
CA ARG A 48 4.64 1.64 -20.39
C ARG A 48 3.76 2.39 -21.41
N PRO A 49 3.62 1.98 -22.69
CA PRO A 49 2.74 2.68 -23.64
C PRO A 49 1.26 2.65 -23.26
N ALA A 50 0.77 1.54 -22.69
CA ALA A 50 -0.61 1.41 -22.24
C ALA A 50 -0.87 2.26 -20.99
N PHE A 51 0.07 2.25 -20.04
CA PHE A 51 0.04 3.04 -18.82
C PHE A 51 -0.14 4.55 -19.08
N TYR A 52 0.69 5.12 -19.96
CA TYR A 52 0.65 6.55 -20.29
C TYR A 52 -0.49 6.94 -21.23
N ARG A 53 -1.25 5.98 -21.79
CA ARG A 53 -2.32 6.27 -22.74
C ARG A 53 -3.43 7.08 -22.10
N GLY A 54 -3.75 8.24 -22.66
CA GLY A 54 -4.81 9.13 -22.17
C GLY A 54 -4.48 9.86 -20.87
N MET A 55 -3.21 9.84 -20.43
CA MET A 55 -2.75 10.55 -19.24
C MET A 55 -2.50 12.04 -19.54
N GLY A 56 -2.82 12.91 -18.58
CA GLY A 56 -2.54 14.35 -18.67
C GLY A 56 -1.03 14.64 -18.75
N ARG A 57 -0.65 15.77 -19.35
CA ARG A 57 0.78 16.11 -19.55
C ARG A 57 1.51 16.31 -18.23
N GLN A 58 0.85 16.86 -17.21
CA GLN A 58 1.47 17.11 -15.91
C GLN A 58 1.63 15.79 -15.16
N GLN A 59 0.55 15.00 -15.10
CA GLN A 59 0.58 13.66 -14.51
C GLN A 59 1.69 12.79 -15.13
N ALA A 60 1.78 12.74 -16.46
CA ALA A 60 2.80 11.97 -17.16
C ALA A 60 4.23 12.42 -16.80
N ARG A 61 4.46 13.73 -16.65
CA ARG A 61 5.75 14.26 -16.20
C ARG A 61 6.06 13.88 -14.76
N GLY A 62 5.05 13.83 -13.89
CA GLY A 62 5.17 13.36 -12.52
C GLY A 62 5.64 11.90 -12.49
N TYR A 63 4.96 11.01 -13.19
CA TYR A 63 5.36 9.60 -13.28
C TYR A 63 6.75 9.44 -13.89
N GLN A 64 7.10 10.16 -14.95
CA GLN A 64 8.46 10.14 -15.52
C GLN A 64 9.53 10.62 -14.53
N ALA A 65 9.21 11.60 -13.66
CA ALA A 65 10.11 12.04 -12.61
C ALA A 65 10.28 10.97 -11.53
N LEU A 66 9.19 10.28 -11.17
CA LEU A 66 9.19 9.17 -10.23
C LEU A 66 9.96 7.96 -10.76
N GLU A 67 9.74 7.52 -12.00
CA GLU A 67 10.51 6.45 -12.65
C GLU A 67 12.02 6.74 -12.58
N ARG A 68 12.45 7.94 -13.00
CA ARG A 68 13.86 8.36 -12.92
C ARG A 68 14.42 8.38 -11.50
N PHE A 69 13.58 8.71 -10.51
CA PHE A 69 13.98 8.67 -9.10
C PHE A 69 14.23 7.23 -8.64
N LEU A 70 13.33 6.31 -8.98
CA LEU A 70 13.44 4.89 -8.63
C LEU A 70 14.64 4.22 -9.34
N GLU A 71 14.85 4.52 -10.62
CA GLU A 71 16.03 4.07 -11.37
C GLU A 71 17.34 4.51 -10.71
N LYS A 72 17.43 5.79 -10.29
CA LYS A 72 18.62 6.31 -9.60
C LYS A 72 18.85 5.68 -8.22
N ARG A 73 17.79 5.30 -7.52
CA ARG A 73 17.85 4.57 -6.25
C ARG A 73 18.18 3.08 -6.44
N ASN A 74 18.19 2.58 -7.68
CA ASN A 74 18.29 1.17 -8.01
C ASN A 74 17.18 0.34 -7.34
N SER A 75 15.99 0.92 -7.22
CA SER A 75 14.80 0.24 -6.69
C SER A 75 14.04 -0.47 -7.81
N PRO A 76 13.73 -1.77 -7.67
CA PRO A 76 12.84 -2.44 -8.59
C PRO A 76 11.44 -1.83 -8.50
N TYR A 77 10.79 -1.68 -9.65
CA TYR A 77 9.43 -1.19 -9.72
C TYR A 77 8.73 -1.70 -10.97
N GLY A 78 7.45 -2.03 -10.82
CA GLY A 78 6.52 -2.39 -11.88
C GLY A 78 5.61 -1.23 -12.29
N ILE A 79 4.98 -1.36 -13.46
CA ILE A 79 3.97 -0.42 -13.97
C ILE A 79 2.69 -1.20 -14.25
N ASP A 80 1.61 -0.92 -13.54
CA ASP A 80 0.30 -1.52 -13.79
C ASP A 80 -0.52 -0.64 -14.76
N PRO A 81 -0.77 -1.10 -16.01
CA PRO A 81 -1.54 -0.33 -16.98
C PRO A 81 -3.06 -0.45 -16.83
N VAL A 82 -3.56 -1.34 -15.96
CA VAL A 82 -4.97 -1.73 -15.83
C VAL A 82 -5.60 -1.12 -14.57
N HIS A 83 -5.01 -1.35 -13.39
CA HIS A 83 -5.62 -0.98 -12.11
C HIS A 83 -5.12 0.38 -11.63
N GLY A 84 -5.94 1.42 -11.79
CA GLY A 84 -5.66 2.75 -11.24
C GLY A 84 -4.42 3.48 -11.81
N LYS A 85 -3.70 2.87 -12.75
CA LYS A 85 -2.43 3.36 -13.32
C LYS A 85 -1.41 3.69 -12.23
N VAL A 86 -1.03 2.65 -11.48
CA VAL A 86 -0.05 2.78 -10.39
C VAL A 86 1.33 2.26 -10.79
N LEU A 87 2.36 2.84 -10.16
CA LEU A 87 3.68 2.23 -10.08
C LEU A 87 3.70 1.34 -8.83
N VAL A 88 4.25 0.14 -8.93
CA VAL A 88 4.24 -0.85 -7.84
C VAL A 88 5.65 -1.16 -7.41
N LEU A 89 5.90 -1.21 -6.10
CA LEU A 89 7.21 -1.54 -5.52
C LEU A 89 7.08 -2.65 -4.48
N PRO A 90 8.12 -3.49 -4.30
CA PRO A 90 8.19 -4.36 -3.14
C PRO A 90 8.21 -3.51 -1.86
N ALA A 91 7.29 -3.77 -0.93
CA ALA A 91 7.20 -3.04 0.33
C ALA A 91 8.50 -3.16 1.15
N GLY A 92 9.17 -4.32 1.06
CA GLY A 92 10.45 -4.56 1.69
C GLY A 92 11.60 -3.66 1.21
N ASP A 93 11.47 -2.99 0.06
CA ASP A 93 12.46 -2.03 -0.43
C ASP A 93 12.25 -0.60 0.11
N LEU A 94 11.08 -0.36 0.72
CA LEU A 94 10.76 0.87 1.45
C LEU A 94 10.98 0.72 2.95
N SER A 95 10.53 -0.37 3.56
CA SER A 95 10.56 -0.60 5.01
C SER A 95 11.12 -1.99 5.34
N ALA A 96 12.04 -2.07 6.30
CA ALA A 96 12.60 -3.34 6.72
C ALA A 96 11.56 -4.16 7.51
N GLU A 97 10.71 -3.47 8.26
CA GLU A 97 9.60 -4.03 9.02
C GLU A 97 8.57 -4.70 8.09
N ALA A 98 8.40 -4.19 6.86
CA ALA A 98 7.59 -4.88 5.85
C ALA A 98 8.20 -6.23 5.39
N ARG A 99 9.48 -6.51 5.67
CA ARG A 99 10.07 -7.85 5.48
C ARG A 99 9.99 -8.72 6.73
N GLU A 100 9.93 -8.10 7.91
CA GLU A 100 9.89 -8.79 9.20
C GLU A 100 8.46 -9.26 9.52
N TYR A 101 7.50 -8.35 9.38
CA TYR A 101 6.08 -8.58 9.61
C TYR A 101 5.34 -8.83 8.30
N GLY A 102 5.91 -8.57 7.13
CA GLY A 102 5.23 -8.72 5.85
C GLY A 102 5.70 -9.92 5.02
N SER A 103 5.10 -10.05 3.84
CA SER A 103 5.45 -11.04 2.82
C SER A 103 6.43 -10.42 1.83
N PRO A 104 7.33 -11.22 1.21
CA PRO A 104 8.07 -10.77 0.02
C PRO A 104 7.16 -10.29 -1.13
N GLN A 105 5.87 -10.66 -1.11
CA GLN A 105 4.86 -10.25 -2.08
C GLN A 105 4.15 -8.95 -1.72
N ASP A 106 4.40 -8.37 -0.55
CA ASP A 106 3.73 -7.13 -0.15
C ASP A 106 4.19 -5.97 -1.03
N GLU A 107 3.22 -5.15 -1.41
CA GLU A 107 3.38 -4.12 -2.43
C GLU A 107 3.09 -2.73 -1.85
N VAL A 108 3.83 -1.74 -2.34
CA VAL A 108 3.51 -0.32 -2.17
C VAL A 108 3.08 0.22 -3.53
N LEU A 109 1.86 0.77 -3.55
CA LEU A 109 1.29 1.42 -4.71
C LEU A 109 1.64 2.91 -4.69
N LEU A 110 2.20 3.39 -5.78
CA LEU A 110 2.52 4.79 -6.01
C LEU A 110 1.62 5.35 -7.10
N SER A 111 0.89 6.41 -6.77
CA SER A 111 0.00 7.07 -7.72
C SER A 111 0.26 8.57 -7.76
N ILE A 112 0.21 9.13 -8.97
CA ILE A 112 0.23 10.57 -9.21
C ILE A 112 -1.07 10.92 -9.91
N SER A 113 -1.88 11.78 -9.30
CA SER A 113 -3.13 12.26 -9.87
C SER A 113 -3.07 13.78 -10.11
N GLU A 114 -3.81 14.27 -11.10
CA GLU A 114 -4.03 15.72 -11.24
C GLU A 114 -5.07 16.14 -10.21
N ASP A 115 -4.88 17.31 -9.60
CA ASP A 115 -5.91 17.88 -8.74
C ASP A 115 -7.17 18.22 -9.55
N ALA A 116 -8.32 18.34 -8.89
CA ALA A 116 -9.59 18.65 -9.56
C ALA A 116 -9.56 20.00 -10.30
N GLY A 117 -8.61 20.88 -9.97
CA GLY A 117 -8.40 22.18 -10.62
C GLY A 117 -7.50 22.12 -11.86
N GLY A 118 -6.82 21.01 -12.13
CA GLY A 118 -5.80 20.87 -13.18
C GLY A 118 -4.54 21.73 -12.95
N THR A 119 -4.34 22.24 -11.74
CA THR A 119 -3.26 23.19 -11.38
C THR A 119 -2.15 22.56 -10.54
N GLY A 120 -2.44 21.41 -9.94
CA GLY A 120 -1.58 20.71 -9.01
C GLY A 120 -1.55 19.21 -9.31
N LEU A 121 -0.60 18.52 -8.69
CA LEU A 121 -0.61 17.07 -8.64
C LEU A 121 -0.83 16.63 -7.20
N CYS A 122 -1.27 15.40 -7.00
CA CYS A 122 -1.19 14.71 -5.72
C CYS A 122 -0.30 13.49 -5.92
N PHE A 123 0.70 13.31 -5.06
CA PHE A 123 1.49 12.08 -5.03
C PHE A 123 1.08 11.27 -3.79
N SER A 124 0.67 10.03 -4.02
CA SER A 124 0.23 9.10 -2.99
C SER A 124 1.11 7.86 -2.95
N LEU A 125 1.39 7.40 -1.74
CA LEU A 125 1.91 6.07 -1.42
C LEU A 125 0.84 5.33 -0.64
N GLU A 126 0.62 4.07 -0.97
CA GLU A 126 -0.40 3.23 -0.35
C GLU A 126 0.12 1.81 -0.16
N MET A 127 -0.28 1.17 0.93
CA MET A 127 0.02 -0.22 1.22
C MET A 127 -1.17 -0.86 1.91
N ILE A 128 -1.63 -2.01 1.40
CA ILE A 128 -2.46 -2.93 2.16
C ILE A 128 -1.55 -3.55 3.22
N LEU A 129 -1.87 -3.35 4.49
CA LEU A 129 -1.09 -3.92 5.56
C LEU A 129 -1.32 -5.44 5.61
N PRO A 130 -0.30 -6.24 5.92
CA PRO A 130 -0.36 -7.69 5.89
C PRO A 130 -1.08 -8.25 7.12
N TYR A 131 -2.13 -7.59 7.61
CA TYR A 131 -2.95 -8.04 8.74
C TYR A 131 -4.39 -8.26 8.30
N PHE A 132 -5.04 -9.29 8.85
CA PHE A 132 -6.44 -9.61 8.57
C PHE A 132 -7.12 -10.27 9.77
N SER A 133 -8.45 -10.26 9.74
CA SER A 133 -9.33 -11.02 10.63
C SER A 133 -10.57 -11.41 9.84
N GLU A 134 -11.13 -12.59 10.10
CA GLU A 134 -12.47 -12.99 9.58
C GLU A 134 -13.61 -12.31 10.36
N ASP A 135 -13.27 -11.59 11.43
CA ASP A 135 -14.20 -10.82 12.26
C ASP A 135 -13.97 -9.33 12.01
N ASP A 136 -14.94 -8.69 11.35
CA ASP A 136 -14.91 -7.27 11.00
C ASP A 136 -14.74 -6.38 12.23
N ALA A 137 -15.31 -6.77 13.39
CA ALA A 137 -15.20 -5.98 14.62
C ALA A 137 -13.75 -5.85 15.09
N VAL A 138 -12.90 -6.85 14.82
CA VAL A 138 -11.47 -6.80 15.14
C VAL A 138 -10.72 -5.89 14.19
N MET A 139 -11.09 -5.88 12.90
CA MET A 139 -10.49 -4.97 11.93
C MET A 139 -10.85 -3.52 12.27
N GLU A 140 -12.10 -3.26 12.65
CA GLU A 140 -12.54 -1.97 13.17
C GLU A 140 -11.81 -1.57 14.45
N GLU A 141 -11.63 -2.50 15.38
CA GLU A 141 -10.89 -2.27 16.62
C GLU A 141 -9.41 -1.96 16.35
N ALA A 142 -8.77 -2.71 15.44
CA ALA A 142 -7.39 -2.47 15.01
C ALA A 142 -7.23 -1.07 14.41
N LEU A 143 -8.18 -0.62 13.59
CA LEU A 143 -8.19 0.75 13.06
C LEU A 143 -8.36 1.81 14.19
N LEU A 144 -9.24 1.55 15.16
CA LEU A 144 -9.54 2.49 16.25
C LEU A 144 -8.37 2.71 17.21
N PHE A 145 -7.55 1.68 17.44
CA PHE A 145 -6.42 1.73 18.37
C PHE A 145 -5.05 1.79 17.67
N ALA A 146 -5.03 1.83 16.35
CA ALA A 146 -3.82 2.07 15.58
C ALA A 146 -3.14 3.39 15.99
N PRO A 147 -1.82 3.53 15.77
CA PRO A 147 -1.10 4.75 16.13
C PRO A 147 -1.66 5.96 15.38
N VAL A 148 -1.67 7.11 16.06
CA VAL A 148 -2.01 8.38 15.41
C VAL A 148 -0.84 8.79 14.52
N LEU A 149 -1.05 8.71 13.22
CA LEU A 149 -0.08 9.08 12.20
C LEU A 149 -0.14 10.58 11.92
N GLN A 150 1.02 11.21 11.70
CA GLN A 150 1.11 12.65 11.55
C GLN A 150 0.81 13.09 10.12
N TYR A 151 1.15 12.25 9.14
CA TYR A 151 1.12 12.60 7.72
C TYR A 151 0.17 11.72 6.90
N GLY A 152 0.11 10.43 7.20
CA GLY A 152 -0.81 9.50 6.54
C GLY A 152 -2.05 9.18 7.36
N ALA A 153 -2.86 8.26 6.82
CA ALA A 153 -4.06 7.76 7.47
C ALA A 153 -4.20 6.26 7.25
N LEU A 154 -4.84 5.60 8.23
CA LEU A 154 -5.30 4.23 8.12
C LEU A 154 -6.81 4.23 7.83
N PHE A 155 -7.27 3.27 7.05
CA PHE A 155 -8.69 3.03 6.81
C PHE A 155 -8.93 1.57 6.45
N LEU A 156 -10.19 1.17 6.51
CA LEU A 156 -10.65 -0.15 6.09
C LEU A 156 -11.33 -0.04 4.73
N GLU A 157 -11.05 -0.99 3.85
CA GLU A 157 -11.72 -1.14 2.55
C GLU A 157 -12.11 -2.60 2.37
N GLU A 158 -13.33 -2.86 1.89
CA GLU A 158 -13.76 -4.23 1.57
C GLU A 158 -13.04 -4.70 0.30
N ASN A 159 -12.32 -5.80 0.41
CA ASN A 159 -11.62 -6.38 -0.71
C ASN A 159 -12.64 -7.06 -1.64
N PRO A 160 -12.71 -6.67 -2.92
CA PRO A 160 -13.72 -7.18 -3.84
C PRO A 160 -13.52 -8.66 -4.22
N HIS A 161 -12.37 -9.26 -3.90
CA HIS A 161 -12.04 -10.63 -4.27
C HIS A 161 -12.43 -11.66 -3.21
N ASP A 162 -12.28 -11.32 -1.94
CA ASP A 162 -12.54 -12.22 -0.81
C ASP A 162 -13.65 -11.73 0.13
N GLY A 163 -14.10 -10.47 0.01
CA GLY A 163 -15.13 -9.86 0.84
C GLY A 163 -14.66 -9.51 2.26
N LEU A 164 -13.35 -9.61 2.54
CA LEU A 164 -12.77 -9.27 3.83
C LEU A 164 -12.36 -7.80 3.88
N LEU A 165 -12.24 -7.24 5.09
CA LEU A 165 -11.73 -5.88 5.28
C LEU A 165 -10.20 -5.85 5.19
N ASP A 166 -9.67 -5.04 4.28
CA ASP A 166 -8.27 -4.66 4.17
C ASP A 166 -7.96 -3.44 5.03
N LEU A 167 -6.96 -3.54 5.89
CA LEU A 167 -6.41 -2.39 6.59
C LEU A 167 -5.35 -1.73 5.70
N ILE A 168 -5.61 -0.50 5.27
CA ILE A 168 -4.78 0.21 4.30
C ILE A 168 -4.14 1.43 4.96
N TYR A 169 -2.84 1.58 4.77
CA TYR A 169 -2.13 2.83 5.06
C TYR A 169 -1.92 3.64 3.79
N ARG A 170 -2.31 4.92 3.82
CA ARG A 170 -2.12 5.86 2.71
C ARG A 170 -1.49 7.16 3.19
N LEU A 171 -0.46 7.60 2.46
CA LEU A 171 0.14 8.93 2.57
C LEU A 171 -0.02 9.65 1.24
N ALA A 172 -0.76 10.75 1.22
CA ALA A 172 -0.96 11.56 0.03
C ALA A 172 -0.58 13.02 0.30
N VAL A 173 0.22 13.62 -0.59
CA VAL A 173 0.58 15.03 -0.47
C VAL A 173 0.28 15.80 -1.76
N PRO A 174 -0.28 17.02 -1.64
CA PRO A 174 -0.40 17.91 -2.78
C PRO A 174 0.98 18.42 -3.20
N LEU A 175 1.21 18.44 -4.50
CA LEU A 175 2.39 18.97 -5.17
C LEU A 175 2.03 20.31 -5.82
N PHE A 176 2.44 21.39 -5.17
CA PHE A 176 2.32 22.75 -5.69
C PHE A 176 3.64 23.53 -5.52
N PRO A 177 4.30 23.98 -6.61
CA PRO A 177 3.96 23.78 -8.03
C PRO A 177 3.97 22.28 -8.43
N PRO A 178 3.31 21.89 -9.56
CA PRO A 178 3.08 20.48 -9.95
C PRO A 178 4.35 19.78 -10.46
N LEU A 179 5.32 19.60 -9.56
CA LEU A 179 6.59 18.94 -9.87
C LEU A 179 7.05 18.08 -8.69
N LEU A 180 7.16 16.78 -8.95
CA LEU A 180 7.85 15.87 -8.03
C LEU A 180 9.37 16.02 -8.19
N THR A 181 10.01 16.61 -7.18
CA THR A 181 11.47 16.69 -7.11
C THR A 181 12.04 15.47 -6.38
N ALA A 182 13.28 15.09 -6.69
CA ALA A 182 13.94 13.96 -6.01
C ALA A 182 13.98 14.14 -4.49
N ARG A 183 14.31 15.33 -3.99
CA ARG A 183 14.31 15.66 -2.56
C ARG A 183 12.93 15.48 -1.91
N LEU A 184 11.86 15.79 -2.64
CA LEU A 184 10.50 15.61 -2.15
C LEU A 184 10.12 14.13 -2.12
N ALA A 185 10.45 13.39 -3.17
CA ALA A 185 10.27 11.93 -3.21
C ALA A 185 11.02 11.25 -2.07
N GLU A 186 12.30 11.58 -1.83
CA GLU A 186 13.08 11.04 -0.70
C GLU A 186 12.41 11.28 0.65
N ARG A 187 11.92 12.50 0.89
CA ARG A 187 11.22 12.84 2.13
C ARG A 187 9.94 12.05 2.30
N MET A 188 9.15 11.91 1.24
CA MET A 188 7.91 11.16 1.30
C MET A 188 8.14 9.68 1.56
N PHE A 189 9.11 9.07 0.89
CA PHE A 189 9.51 7.68 1.15
C PHE A 189 10.01 7.49 2.60
N ALA A 190 10.76 8.46 3.13
CA ALA A 190 11.23 8.41 4.51
C ALA A 190 10.08 8.53 5.53
N ILE A 191 9.13 9.43 5.30
CA ILE A 191 7.93 9.58 6.14
C ILE A 191 7.10 8.30 6.07
N PHE A 192 6.83 7.81 4.86
CA PHE A 192 6.06 6.59 4.65
C PHE A 192 6.68 5.37 5.32
N ALA A 193 7.99 5.18 5.17
CA ALA A 193 8.72 4.08 5.81
C ALA A 193 8.67 4.18 7.35
N PHE A 194 8.81 5.39 7.90
CA PHE A 194 8.72 5.62 9.34
C PHE A 194 7.31 5.33 9.88
N GLU A 195 6.27 5.89 9.27
CA GLU A 195 4.89 5.68 9.72
C GLU A 195 4.43 4.23 9.54
N LEU A 196 4.86 3.55 8.46
CA LEU A 196 4.66 2.11 8.30
C LEU A 196 5.32 1.33 9.42
N LYS A 197 6.58 1.62 9.73
CA LYS A 197 7.29 0.97 10.85
C LYS A 197 6.52 1.10 12.16
N GLU A 198 6.10 2.31 12.52
CA GLU A 198 5.36 2.54 13.77
C GLU A 198 4.02 1.78 13.77
N THR A 199 3.37 1.70 12.60
CA THR A 199 2.14 0.93 12.43
C THR A 199 2.39 -0.57 12.61
N PHE A 200 3.42 -1.13 11.98
CA PHE A 200 3.80 -2.54 12.16
C PHE A 200 4.09 -2.87 13.61
N LEU A 201 4.88 -2.05 14.31
CA LEU A 201 5.20 -2.28 15.72
C LEU A 201 3.94 -2.23 16.59
N ALA A 202 3.09 -1.23 16.41
CA ALA A 202 1.85 -1.12 17.19
C ALA A 202 0.88 -2.28 16.93
N LEU A 203 0.77 -2.75 15.68
CA LEU A 203 -0.07 -3.90 15.34
C LEU A 203 0.57 -5.23 15.72
N SER A 204 1.90 -5.30 15.88
CA SER A 204 2.57 -6.51 16.39
C SER A 204 2.37 -6.73 17.89
N ASP A 205 2.10 -5.66 18.64
CA ASP A 205 1.76 -5.73 20.06
C ASP A 205 0.30 -6.20 20.31
N TYR A 206 -0.51 -6.31 19.25
CA TYR A 206 -1.80 -7.00 19.36
C TYR A 206 -1.54 -8.46 19.71
N PRO A 207 -2.20 -9.00 20.75
CA PRO A 207 -1.88 -10.32 21.25
C PRO A 207 -2.05 -11.38 20.15
N GLU A 208 -0.92 -11.93 19.71
CA GLU A 208 -0.88 -13.16 18.93
C GLU A 208 -1.49 -14.30 19.77
N ALA A 209 -2.17 -15.22 19.07
CA ALA A 209 -2.80 -16.40 19.69
C ALA A 209 -1.76 -17.39 20.26
#